data_AF-A0A522XYJ2-F1
#
_entry.id   AF-A0A522XYJ2-F1
#
_cell.length_a   1.000
_cell.length_b   1.000
_cell.length_c   1.000
_cell.angle_alpha   90.00
_cell.angle_beta   90.00
_cell.angle_gamma   90.00
#
_symmetry.space_group_name_H-M   'P 1'
#
loop_
_entity.id
_entity.type
_entity.pdbx_description
1 polymer ?
#
loop_
_entity_poly.entity_id
_entity_poly.type
_entity_poly.pdbx_seq_one_letter_code
_entity_poly.pdbx_strand_id
1 'polypeptide(L)' 'NIFGGIVRCDMIAEGIIAAVKEVDVKVPVIVRLEGTNVEAGKELLKNSGLAITAADDINDGAKKAVAAVKQAA' A
#
# COMPACT_ATOMS: atom_id res chain seq x y z
N ASN A 1 5.93 1.59 3.85
CA ASN A 1 5.67 2.79 4.68
C ASN A 1 6.37 3.96 4.03
N ILE A 2 5.64 4.93 3.50
CA ILE A 2 6.19 6.08 2.77
C ILE A 2 5.54 7.36 3.30
N PHE A 3 6.37 8.34 3.63
CA PHE A 3 5.94 9.73 3.84
C PHE A 3 6.19 10.48 2.53
N GLY A 4 5.13 10.94 1.86
CA GLY A 4 5.22 11.58 0.54
C GLY A 4 5.99 12.90 0.57
N GLY A 5 6.00 13.60 1.70
CA GLY A 5 6.66 14.90 1.82
C GLY A 5 6.07 15.88 0.79
N ILE A 6 6.88 16.27 -0.20
CA ILE A 6 6.45 17.13 -1.32
C ILE A 6 5.72 16.37 -2.43
N VAL A 7 5.93 15.05 -2.54
CA VAL A 7 5.33 14.21 -3.58
C VAL A 7 3.92 13.78 -3.14
N ARG A 8 2.96 13.83 -4.07
CA ARG A 8 1.58 13.41 -3.80
C ARG A 8 1.47 11.89 -3.66
N CYS A 9 0.67 11.45 -2.70
CA CYS A 9 0.50 10.02 -2.38
C CYS A 9 -0.23 9.23 -3.46
N ASP A 10 -1.04 9.87 -4.30
CA ASP A 10 -1.67 9.25 -5.46
C ASP A 10 -0.64 8.84 -6.53
N MET A 11 0.29 9.74 -6.87
CA MET A 11 1.39 9.42 -7.78
C MET A 11 2.31 8.31 -7.23
N ILE A 12 2.53 8.29 -5.92
CA ILE A 12 3.26 7.19 -5.26
C ILE A 12 2.48 5.87 -5.38
N ALA A 13 1.16 5.91 -5.16
CA ALA A 13 0.30 4.73 -5.28
C ALA A 13 0.30 4.15 -6.71
N GLU A 14 0.24 5.01 -7.73
CA GLU A 14 0.36 4.59 -9.14
C GLU A 14 1.68 3.86 -9.41
N GLY A 15 2.79 4.40 -8.91
CA GLY A 15 4.11 3.77 -9.02
C GLY A 15 4.18 2.40 -8.33
N ILE A 16 3.58 2.28 -7.14
CA ILE A 16 3.50 0.99 -6.43
C ILE A 16 2.68 -0.03 -7.24
N ILE A 17 1.52 0.37 -7.77
CA ILE A 17 0.65 -0.51 -8.55
C ILE A 17 1.36 -0.99 -9.82
N ALA A 18 2.08 -0.10 -10.51
CA ALA A 18 2.87 -0.45 -11.68
C ALA A 18 3.96 -1.47 -11.34
N ALA A 19 4.74 -1.21 -10.29
CA ALA A 19 5.83 -2.09 -9.86
C ALA A 19 5.32 -3.48 -9.43
N VAL A 20 4.21 -3.55 -8.68
CA VAL A 20 3.63 -4.83 -8.25
C VAL A 20 3.17 -5.69 -9.44
N LYS A 21 2.60 -5.06 -10.48
CA LYS A 21 2.20 -5.74 -11.71
C LYS A 21 3.40 -6.22 -12.53
N GLU A 22 4.43 -5.41 -12.63
CA GLU A 22 5.63 -5.72 -13.42
C GLU A 22 6.45 -6.85 -12.79
N VAL A 23 6.58 -6.86 -11.45
CA VAL A 23 7.43 -7.80 -10.71
C VAL A 23 6.71 -9.12 -10.38
N ASP A 24 5.39 -9.22 -10.60
CA ASP A 24 4.55 -10.37 -10.21
C ASP A 24 4.74 -10.76 -8.73
N VAL A 25 4.45 -9.81 -7.83
CA VAL A 25 4.61 -10.01 -6.39
C VAL A 25 3.57 -11.02 -5.87
N LYS A 26 4.04 -12.18 -5.40
CA LYS A 26 3.19 -13.28 -4.90
C LYS A 26 2.87 -13.23 -3.41
N VAL A 27 3.44 -12.28 -2.69
CA VAL A 27 3.23 -12.09 -1.25
C VAL A 27 2.30 -10.90 -0.99
N PRO A 28 1.50 -10.90 0.09
CA PRO A 28 0.67 -9.76 0.44
C PRO A 28 1.49 -8.49 0.68
N VAL A 29 1.05 -7.36 0.13
CA VAL A 29 1.74 -6.07 0.27
C VAL A 29 0.94 -5.13 1.16
N ILE A 30 1.54 -4.67 2.25
CA ILE A 30 0.93 -3.68 3.15
C ILE A 30 1.59 -2.31 2.91
N VAL A 31 0.79 -1.31 2.55
CA VAL A 31 1.26 0.04 2.23
C VAL A 31 0.65 1.04 3.19
N ARG A 32 1.51 1.82 3.83
CA ARG A 32 1.11 3.01 4.60
C ARG A 32 1.64 4.25 3.89
N LEU A 33 0.76 5.20 3.59
CA LEU A 33 1.04 6.47 2.95
C LEU A 33 0.67 7.61 3.90
N GLU A 34 1.50 8.64 3.95
CA GLU A 34 1.21 9.89 4.67
C GLU A 34 1.71 11.10 3.86
N GLY A 35 0.94 12.18 3.81
CA GLY A 35 1.26 13.39 3.03
C GLY A 35 0.06 13.96 2.29
N THR A 36 0.32 14.64 1.16
CA THR A 36 -0.72 15.22 0.31
C THR A 36 -1.45 14.13 -0.50
N ASN A 37 -2.77 14.25 -0.66
CA ASN A 37 -3.61 13.31 -1.42
C ASN A 37 -3.56 11.85 -0.92
N VAL A 38 -3.38 11.64 0.40
CA VAL A 38 -3.37 10.29 0.99
C VAL A 38 -4.64 9.51 0.68
N GLU A 39 -5.81 10.14 0.83
CA GLU A 39 -7.09 9.46 0.58
C GLU A 39 -7.21 8.97 -0.87
N ALA A 40 -6.82 9.81 -1.84
CA ALA A 40 -6.77 9.41 -3.24
C ALA A 40 -5.77 8.26 -3.49
N GLY A 41 -4.59 8.32 -2.86
CA GLY A 41 -3.61 7.22 -2.92
C GLY A 41 -4.14 5.91 -2.33
N LYS A 42 -4.82 5.96 -1.18
CA LYS A 42 -5.46 4.78 -0.56
C LYS A 42 -6.56 4.21 -1.45
N GLU A 43 -7.36 5.06 -2.07
CA GLU A 43 -8.42 4.64 -2.99
C GLU A 43 -7.84 3.94 -4.24
N LEU A 44 -6.77 4.49 -4.83
CA LEU A 44 -6.06 3.86 -5.94
C LEU A 44 -5.55 2.46 -5.57
N LEU A 45 -4.92 2.32 -4.39
CA LEU A 45 -4.43 1.02 -3.92
C LEU A 45 -5.57 0.02 -3.73
N LYS A 46 -6.68 0.45 -3.13
CA LYS A 46 -7.87 -0.39 -2.89
C LYS A 46 -8.54 -0.86 -4.18
N ASN A 47 -8.60 0.01 -5.19
CA ASN A 47 -9.23 -0.26 -6.48
C ASN A 47 -8.29 -0.95 -7.49
N SER A 48 -7.03 -1.22 -7.12
CA SER A 48 -6.02 -1.78 -8.02
C SER A 48 -6.28 -3.23 -8.47
N GLY A 49 -7.13 -3.97 -7.74
CA GLY A 49 -7.37 -5.40 -7.94
C GLY A 49 -6.19 -6.30 -7.57
N LEU A 50 -5.16 -5.72 -6.94
CA LEU A 50 -3.95 -6.44 -6.48
C LEU A 50 -4.08 -6.81 -5.01
N ALA A 51 -3.24 -7.74 -4.55
CA ALA A 51 -3.12 -8.12 -3.13
C ALA A 51 -2.39 -7.04 -2.30
N ILE A 52 -2.84 -5.79 -2.42
CA ILE A 52 -2.31 -4.62 -1.72
C ILE A 52 -3.34 -4.13 -0.71
N THR A 53 -2.93 -3.98 0.54
CA THR A 53 -3.77 -3.45 1.61
C THR A 53 -3.20 -2.13 2.10
N ALA A 54 -4.03 -1.08 2.09
CA ALA A 54 -3.69 0.20 2.68
C ALA A 54 -3.78 0.14 4.22
N ALA A 55 -2.82 0.77 4.88
CA ALA A 55 -2.77 0.93 6.33
C ALA A 55 -2.89 2.41 6.71
N ASP A 56 -3.57 2.66 7.82
CA ASP A 56 -3.88 4.02 8.29
C ASP A 56 -2.72 4.64 9.06
N ASP A 57 -2.04 3.84 9.87
CA ASP A 57 -0.86 4.24 10.62
C ASP A 57 0.16 3.10 10.72
N ILE A 58 1.27 3.36 11.41
CA ILE A 58 2.36 2.39 11.53
C ILE A 58 1.96 1.15 12.36
N ASN A 59 1.13 1.31 13.38
CA ASN A 59 0.67 0.22 14.24
C ASN A 59 -0.35 -0.65 13.50
N ASP A 60 -1.28 -0.03 12.78
CA ASP A 60 -2.22 -0.71 11.88
C ASP A 60 -1.46 -1.48 10.79
N GLY A 61 -0.47 -0.86 10.15
CA GLY A 61 0.37 -1.50 9.15
C GLY A 61 1.10 -2.72 9.70
N ALA A 62 1.68 -2.63 10.90
CA ALA A 62 2.35 -3.75 11.55
C ALA A 62 1.38 -4.91 11.86
N LYS A 63 0.20 -4.60 12.41
CA LYS A 63 -0.83 -5.62 12.71
C LYS A 63 -1.31 -6.32 11.44
N LYS A 64 -1.59 -5.56 10.37
CA LYS A 64 -2.00 -6.10 9.07
C LYS A 64 -0.92 -6.97 8.44
N ALA A 65 0.35 -6.57 8.53
CA ALA A 65 1.46 -7.36 8.01
C ALA A 65 1.57 -8.73 8.72
N VAL A 66 1.50 -8.74 10.05
CA VAL A 66 1.52 -10.00 10.82
C VAL A 66 0.30 -10.87 10.52
N ALA A 67 -0.89 -10.28 10.40
CA ALA A 67 -2.11 -11.00 10.06
C ALA A 67 -2.05 -11.62 8.66
N ALA A 68 -1.52 -10.90 7.67
CA ALA A 68 -1.41 -11.36 6.30
C ALA A 68 -0.51 -12.60 6.17
N VAL A 69 0.59 -12.67 6.93
CA VAL A 69 1.47 -13.85 6.94
C VAL A 69 0.75 -15.07 7.55
N LYS A 70 -0.07 -14.88 8.58
CA LYS A 70 -0.84 -15.97 9.21
C LYS A 70 -1.95 -16.55 8.34
N GLN A 71 -2.47 -15.77 7.40
CA GLN A 71 -3.52 -16.22 6.46
C GLN A 71 -2.95 -16.88 5.20
N ALA A 72 -1.67 -16.64 4.89
CA ALA A 72 -0.97 -17.24 3.76
C ALA A 72 -0.29 -18.58 4.11
N ALA A 73 -0.28 -18.96 5.39
CA ALA A 73 0.22 -20.24 5.92
C ALA A 73 -0.94 -21.21 6.16
#